data_AF-A0A662XGT8-F1
#
_entry.id   AF-A0A662XGT8-F1
#
_cell.length_a   1.000
_cell.length_b   1.000
_cell.length_c   1.000
_cell.angle_alpha   90.00
_cell.angle_beta   90.00
_cell.angle_gamma   90.00
#
_symmetry.space_group_name_H-M   'P 1'
#
loop_
_entity.id
_entity.type
_entity.pdbx_description
1 polymer ?
#
loop_
_entity_poly.entity_id
_entity_poly.type
_entity_poly.pdbx_seq_one_letter_code
_entity_poly.pdbx_strand_id
1 'polypeptide(L)'
;MNPASVPNLPLATQAHTAFAMATHLAHRIPWTSLSDLLKKHAHTSRDYSGRKLQPEHKEKLKHFARCLRDALLEFKESDKSTDEEKRKFDPNTWGVYSWSAQGMMGYYQSLASGYCELNLILSDPEAFVPLLLREGPFGWSWTWAMRVLCNNADGGHPDWLADHLRPAFEKSRLKPLTAEVLQILREHCALLFRCMYSISGENALLDEDLGRILYCDVFDLF
;
A
#
# COMPACT_ATOMS: atom_id res chain seq x y z
N MET A 1 -36.03 -26.16 -21.57
CA MET A 1 -35.74 -25.13 -20.54
C MET A 1 -34.23 -25.11 -20.34
N ASN A 2 -33.53 -24.14 -20.93
CA ASN A 2 -32.10 -23.92 -20.71
C ASN A 2 -31.95 -22.70 -19.81
N PRO A 3 -31.24 -22.76 -18.67
CA PRO A 3 -30.92 -21.57 -17.92
C PRO A 3 -29.83 -20.80 -18.66
N ALA A 4 -30.05 -19.50 -18.79
CA ALA A 4 -29.20 -18.57 -19.50
C ALA A 4 -27.80 -18.52 -18.90
N SER A 5 -26.81 -18.65 -19.78
CA SER A 5 -25.41 -18.30 -19.55
C SER A 5 -25.29 -16.81 -19.23
N VAL A 6 -24.94 -16.51 -17.98
CA VAL A 6 -24.52 -15.18 -17.53
C VAL A 6 -23.13 -14.90 -18.13
N PRO A 7 -22.91 -13.77 -18.84
CA PRO A 7 -21.59 -13.45 -19.37
C PRO A 7 -20.70 -12.93 -18.23
N ASN A 8 -19.69 -13.71 -17.86
CA ASN A 8 -18.55 -13.24 -17.08
C ASN A 8 -17.81 -12.16 -17.89
N LEU A 9 -18.10 -10.89 -17.63
CA LEU A 9 -17.21 -9.80 -18.06
C LEU A 9 -15.97 -9.80 -17.16
N PRO A 10 -14.74 -9.73 -17.71
CA PRO A 10 -13.55 -10.21 -17.03
C PRO A 10 -12.98 -9.14 -16.10
N LEU A 11 -12.58 -9.60 -14.91
CA LEU A 11 -11.78 -8.91 -13.88
C LEU A 11 -10.66 -8.01 -14.46
N ALA A 12 -10.09 -8.41 -15.60
CA ALA A 12 -9.05 -7.69 -16.33
C ALA A 12 -9.46 -6.28 -16.79
N THR A 13 -10.70 -6.08 -17.24
CA THR A 13 -11.17 -4.77 -17.74
C THR A 13 -11.30 -3.75 -16.59
N GLN A 14 -11.64 -4.25 -15.40
CA GLN A 14 -11.79 -3.44 -14.19
C GLN A 14 -10.43 -3.12 -13.56
N ALA A 15 -9.52 -4.08 -13.53
CA ALA A 15 -8.12 -3.85 -13.17
C ALA A 15 -7.51 -2.78 -14.09
N HIS A 16 -7.75 -2.84 -15.40
CA HIS A 16 -7.28 -1.84 -16.36
C HIS A 16 -7.87 -0.43 -16.12
N THR A 17 -9.16 -0.32 -15.78
CA THR A 17 -9.80 0.99 -15.56
C THR A 17 -9.37 1.60 -14.23
N ALA A 18 -9.30 0.79 -13.17
CA ALA A 18 -8.78 1.20 -11.87
C ALA A 18 -7.28 1.54 -11.95
N PHE A 19 -6.50 0.78 -12.72
CA PHE A 19 -5.10 1.06 -12.99
C PHE A 19 -4.93 2.39 -13.74
N ALA A 20 -5.71 2.64 -14.79
CA ALA A 20 -5.65 3.90 -15.53
C ALA A 20 -6.04 5.12 -14.68
N MET A 21 -7.07 5.00 -13.83
CA MET A 21 -7.49 6.05 -12.89
C MET A 21 -6.48 6.25 -11.76
N ALA A 22 -5.95 5.17 -11.17
CA ALA A 22 -4.88 5.22 -10.17
C ALA A 22 -3.62 5.87 -10.75
N THR A 23 -3.29 5.58 -12.01
CA THR A 23 -2.18 6.23 -12.72
C THR A 23 -2.43 7.73 -12.89
N HIS A 24 -3.68 8.14 -13.20
CA HIS A 24 -4.03 9.56 -13.31
C HIS A 24 -4.10 10.29 -11.95
N LEU A 25 -4.27 9.60 -10.83
CA LEU A 25 -4.28 10.26 -9.52
C LEU A 25 -2.90 10.21 -8.86
N ALA A 26 -2.05 9.25 -9.25
CA ALA A 26 -0.69 9.11 -8.77
C ALA A 26 0.18 10.36 -9.01
N HIS A 27 -0.05 11.11 -10.10
CA HIS A 27 0.70 12.33 -10.37
C HIS A 27 0.37 13.53 -9.47
N ARG A 28 -0.71 13.48 -8.69
CA ARG A 28 -1.05 14.52 -7.70
C ARG A 28 -0.50 14.24 -6.31
N ILE A 29 -0.07 13.01 -6.05
CA ILE A 29 0.51 12.61 -4.78
C ILE A 29 1.99 13.04 -4.78
N PRO A 30 2.48 13.75 -3.73
CA PRO A 30 3.85 14.28 -3.72
C PRO A 30 4.89 13.19 -3.37
N TRP A 31 4.97 12.16 -4.22
CA TRP A 31 5.89 11.02 -4.09
C TRP A 31 7.36 11.44 -4.01
N THR A 32 7.75 12.51 -4.70
CA THR A 32 9.10 13.08 -4.63
C THR A 32 9.41 13.62 -3.24
N SER A 33 8.45 14.27 -2.58
CA SER A 33 8.63 14.79 -1.22
C SER A 33 8.76 13.67 -0.19
N LEU A 34 7.99 12.58 -0.36
CA LEU A 34 8.12 11.38 0.48
C LEU A 34 9.47 10.68 0.22
N SER A 35 9.86 10.56 -1.05
CA SER A 35 11.13 9.98 -1.49
C SER A 35 12.34 10.69 -0.89
N ASP A 36 12.38 12.02 -1.00
CA ASP A 36 13.46 12.83 -0.45
C ASP A 36 13.55 12.70 1.08
N LEU A 37 12.40 12.61 1.74
CA LEU A 37 12.34 12.45 3.18
C LEU A 37 12.92 11.11 3.63
N LEU A 38 12.57 10.01 2.95
CA LEU A 38 13.10 8.67 3.21
C LEU A 38 14.61 8.59 2.95
N LYS A 39 15.07 9.08 1.80
CA LYS A 39 16.49 9.11 1.45
C LYS A 39 17.29 9.88 2.50
N LYS A 40 16.81 11.07 2.92
CA LYS A 40 17.45 11.87 3.99
C LYS A 40 17.50 11.13 5.32
N HIS A 41 16.44 10.42 5.70
CA HIS A 41 16.39 9.70 6.96
C HIS A 41 17.40 8.54 6.98
N ALA A 42 17.46 7.75 5.90
CA ALA A 42 18.38 6.62 5.78
C ALA A 42 19.86 7.01 5.91
N HIS A 43 20.27 8.14 5.33
CA HIS A 43 21.65 8.65 5.45
C HIS A 43 22.03 9.13 6.87
N THR A 44 21.06 9.24 7.78
CA THR A 44 21.27 9.69 9.17
C THR A 44 21.16 8.57 10.21
N SER A 45 20.78 7.35 9.80
CA SER A 45 20.55 6.19 10.68
C SER A 45 21.86 5.46 11.03
N ARG A 46 22.55 5.93 12.07
CA ARG A 46 23.47 5.10 12.86
C ARG A 46 23.08 4.98 14.34
N ASP A 47 22.05 5.71 14.78
CA ASP A 47 21.55 5.66 16.16
C ASP A 47 20.05 5.35 16.17
N TYR A 48 19.73 4.09 16.48
CA TYR A 48 18.39 3.49 16.55
C TYR A 48 17.49 4.03 17.68
N SER A 49 17.96 4.97 18.50
CA SER A 49 17.20 5.48 19.65
C SER A 49 16.87 6.96 19.50
N GLY A 50 15.70 7.26 18.91
CA GLY A 50 14.90 8.39 19.35
C GLY A 50 15.10 9.75 18.66
N ARG A 51 15.49 9.82 17.39
CA ARG A 51 15.42 11.10 16.67
C ARG A 51 14.02 11.34 16.10
N LYS A 52 13.23 12.13 16.84
CA LYS A 52 11.96 12.70 16.36
C LYS A 52 12.20 13.40 15.02
N LEU A 53 11.35 13.11 14.02
CA LEU A 53 11.30 13.90 12.78
C LEU A 53 11.25 15.40 13.12
N GLN A 54 12.06 16.18 12.42
CA GLN A 54 12.00 17.64 12.52
C GLN A 54 10.59 18.14 12.18
N PRO A 55 10.13 19.28 12.74
CA PRO A 55 8.79 19.81 12.46
C PRO A 55 8.48 19.92 10.96
N GLU A 56 9.46 20.36 10.16
CA GLU A 56 9.34 20.45 8.70
C GLU A 56 9.06 19.10 8.01
N HIS A 57 9.63 18.01 8.53
CA HIS A 57 9.41 16.67 8.00
C HIS A 57 8.00 16.17 8.32
N LYS A 58 7.51 16.48 9.53
CA LYS A 58 6.13 16.17 9.92
C LYS A 58 5.13 16.91 9.03
N GLU A 59 5.38 18.17 8.71
CA GLU A 59 4.51 18.93 7.81
C GLU A 59 4.52 18.36 6.37
N LYS A 60 5.66 17.86 5.89
CA LYS A 60 5.73 17.14 4.60
C LYS A 60 4.91 15.86 4.61
N LEU A 61 4.98 15.07 5.69
CA LEU A 61 4.16 13.86 5.83
C LEU A 61 2.66 14.17 5.90
N LYS A 62 2.27 15.21 6.66
CA LYS A 62 0.88 15.68 6.68
C LYS A 62 0.41 16.17 5.32
N HIS A 63 1.25 16.87 4.57
CA HIS A 63 0.92 17.28 3.21
C HIS A 63 0.72 16.08 2.29
N PHE A 64 1.64 15.12 2.30
CA PHE A 64 1.51 13.87 1.55
C PHE A 64 0.21 13.13 1.90
N ALA A 65 -0.07 12.97 3.20
CA ALA A 65 -1.28 12.34 3.71
C ALA A 65 -2.56 13.02 3.21
N ARG A 66 -2.61 14.36 3.25
CA ARG A 66 -3.74 15.13 2.71
C ARG A 66 -3.92 14.88 1.21
N CYS A 67 -2.85 14.92 0.43
CA CYS A 67 -2.93 14.67 -1.01
C CYS A 67 -3.39 13.25 -1.34
N LEU A 68 -2.94 12.23 -0.59
CA LEU A 68 -3.42 10.86 -0.75
C LEU A 68 -4.92 10.76 -0.43
N ARG A 69 -5.38 11.38 0.66
CA ARG A 69 -6.80 11.44 1.01
C ARG A 69 -7.62 12.10 -0.09
N ASP A 70 -7.19 13.25 -0.57
CA ASP A 70 -7.93 14.01 -1.59
C ASP A 70 -8.04 13.19 -2.89
N ALA A 71 -6.98 12.46 -3.26
CA ALA A 71 -7.02 11.50 -4.37
C ALA A 71 -8.02 10.36 -4.16
N LEU A 72 -8.13 9.82 -2.93
CA LEU A 72 -9.12 8.78 -2.59
C LEU A 72 -10.56 9.31 -2.68
N LEU A 73 -10.79 10.54 -2.23
CA LEU A 73 -12.12 11.19 -2.30
C LEU A 73 -12.52 11.51 -3.75
N GLU A 74 -11.60 12.01 -4.56
CA GLU A 74 -11.84 12.26 -5.99
C GLU A 74 -12.13 10.96 -6.75
N PHE A 75 -11.42 9.88 -6.43
CA PHE A 75 -11.72 8.55 -6.97
C PHE A 75 -13.13 8.09 -6.56
N LYS A 76 -13.52 8.30 -5.30
CA LYS A 76 -14.87 7.95 -4.82
C LYS A 76 -15.99 8.63 -5.60
N GLU A 77 -15.81 9.89 -5.97
CA GLU A 77 -16.80 10.65 -6.75
C GLU A 77 -16.93 10.16 -8.20
N SER A 78 -15.85 9.60 -8.75
CA SER A 78 -15.79 9.13 -10.13
C SER A 78 -15.97 7.62 -10.29
N ASP A 79 -15.99 6.86 -9.18
CA ASP A 79 -16.12 5.40 -9.20
C ASP A 79 -17.52 4.93 -9.60
N LYS A 80 -17.58 4.23 -10.74
CA LYS A 80 -18.80 3.65 -11.32
C LYS A 80 -18.96 2.16 -11.02
N SER A 81 -18.14 1.60 -10.13
CA SER A 81 -18.23 0.21 -9.73
C SER A 81 -19.57 -0.12 -9.08
N THR A 82 -20.03 -1.34 -9.26
CA THR A 82 -21.25 -1.87 -8.62
C THR A 82 -21.07 -2.04 -7.11
N ASP A 83 -22.16 -2.15 -6.36
CA ASP A 83 -22.09 -2.37 -4.91
C ASP A 83 -21.38 -3.70 -4.56
N GLU A 84 -21.54 -4.72 -5.39
CA GLU A 84 -20.86 -6.01 -5.21
C GLU A 84 -19.34 -5.86 -5.39
N GLU A 85 -18.92 -5.12 -6.43
CA GLU A 85 -17.51 -4.81 -6.65
C GLU A 85 -16.93 -3.98 -5.51
N LYS A 86 -17.67 -3.00 -4.99
CA LYS A 86 -17.25 -2.18 -3.85
C LYS A 86 -17.10 -3.02 -2.58
N ARG A 87 -18.05 -3.92 -2.31
CA ARG A 87 -18.00 -4.86 -1.17
C ARG A 87 -16.79 -5.75 -1.21
N LYS A 88 -16.36 -6.22 -2.39
CA LYS A 88 -15.13 -7.01 -2.53
C LYS A 88 -13.92 -6.31 -1.92
N PHE A 89 -13.85 -4.98 -2.02
CA PHE A 89 -12.75 -4.16 -1.52
C PHE A 89 -13.00 -3.57 -0.11
N ASP A 90 -14.15 -3.82 0.51
CA ASP A 90 -14.49 -3.31 1.84
C ASP A 90 -13.95 -4.23 2.94
N PRO A 91 -12.94 -3.80 3.71
CA PRO A 91 -12.33 -4.61 4.77
C PRO A 91 -13.30 -5.01 5.88
N ASN A 92 -14.36 -4.22 6.12
CA ASN A 92 -15.37 -4.59 7.11
C ASN A 92 -16.10 -5.88 6.75
N THR A 93 -16.12 -6.24 5.46
CA THR A 93 -16.74 -7.47 4.97
C THR A 93 -15.84 -8.71 5.13
N TRP A 94 -14.57 -8.51 5.53
CA TRP A 94 -13.58 -9.60 5.61
C TRP A 94 -13.36 -10.12 7.02
N GLY A 95 -14.03 -9.54 8.03
CA GLY A 95 -13.84 -9.91 9.43
C GLY A 95 -12.46 -9.53 9.98
N VAL A 96 -11.76 -8.58 9.34
CA VAL A 96 -10.48 -8.06 9.83
C VAL A 96 -10.70 -6.96 10.87
N TYR A 97 -9.88 -6.94 11.92
CA TYR A 97 -9.90 -5.86 12.89
C TYR A 97 -9.17 -4.62 12.33
N SER A 98 -9.80 -3.46 12.46
CA SER A 98 -9.28 -2.16 11.99
C SER A 98 -7.97 -1.74 12.66
N TRP A 99 -7.73 -2.23 13.88
CA TRP A 99 -6.64 -1.78 14.75
C TRP A 99 -5.64 -2.87 15.10
N SER A 100 -4.42 -2.42 15.40
CA SER A 100 -3.35 -3.23 15.96
C SER A 100 -3.77 -3.88 17.27
N ALA A 101 -4.04 -5.19 17.23
CA ALA A 101 -4.13 -5.97 18.45
C ALA A 101 -2.71 -6.25 18.95
N GLN A 102 -2.42 -5.93 20.22
CA GLN A 102 -1.23 -6.41 20.95
C GLN A 102 0.14 -5.95 20.39
N GLY A 103 0.24 -4.74 19.84
CA GLY A 103 1.53 -4.19 19.38
C GLY A 103 2.00 -4.71 18.02
N MET A 104 1.13 -5.36 17.26
CA MET A 104 1.37 -5.82 15.89
C MET A 104 0.75 -4.85 14.88
N MET A 105 1.38 -4.67 13.71
CA MET A 105 0.86 -3.78 12.65
C MET A 105 -0.58 -4.14 12.27
N GLY A 106 -1.50 -3.18 12.42
CA GLY A 106 -2.90 -3.36 12.08
C GLY A 106 -3.13 -3.39 10.56
N TYR A 107 -4.30 -3.88 10.15
CA TYR A 107 -4.67 -4.00 8.74
C TYR A 107 -4.56 -2.64 7.99
N TYR A 108 -5.10 -1.56 8.56
CA TYR A 108 -5.03 -0.21 8.00
C TYR A 108 -3.60 0.34 7.86
N GLN A 109 -2.74 0.03 8.82
CA GLN A 109 -1.32 0.38 8.75
C GLN A 109 -0.62 -0.38 7.62
N SER A 110 -0.89 -1.68 7.50
CA SER A 110 -0.31 -2.51 6.43
C SER A 110 -0.75 -2.07 5.03
N LEU A 111 -2.00 -1.60 4.88
CA LEU A 111 -2.50 -1.03 3.63
C LEU A 111 -1.73 0.22 3.23
N ALA A 112 -1.67 1.22 4.12
CA ALA A 112 -1.07 2.51 3.83
C ALA A 112 0.45 2.40 3.60
N SER A 113 1.15 1.69 4.50
CA SER A 113 2.59 1.46 4.40
C SER A 113 2.93 0.61 3.18
N GLY A 114 2.19 -0.48 2.95
CA GLY A 114 2.37 -1.33 1.78
C GLY A 114 2.16 -0.57 0.46
N TYR A 115 1.11 0.25 0.38
CA TYR A 115 0.88 1.10 -0.80
C TYR A 115 2.03 2.09 -1.03
N CYS A 116 2.55 2.72 0.03
CA CYS A 116 3.66 3.66 -0.10
C CYS A 116 4.97 2.95 -0.48
N GLU A 117 5.32 1.85 0.20
CA GLU A 117 6.52 1.07 -0.09
C GLU A 117 6.55 0.58 -1.54
N LEU A 118 5.44 0.03 -2.03
CA LEU A 118 5.36 -0.44 -3.43
C LEU A 118 5.50 0.72 -4.43
N ASN A 119 4.83 1.85 -4.20
CA ASN A 119 4.96 3.01 -5.11
C ASN A 119 6.38 3.59 -5.10
N LEU A 120 7.06 3.60 -3.95
CA LEU A 120 8.46 4.03 -3.86
C LEU A 120 9.38 3.08 -4.65
N ILE A 121 9.25 1.77 -4.45
CA ILE A 121 9.99 0.76 -5.25
C ILE A 121 9.72 0.94 -6.75
N LEU A 122 8.46 1.17 -7.14
CA LEU A 122 8.09 1.38 -8.54
C LEU A 122 8.66 2.68 -9.13
N SER A 123 8.93 3.68 -8.30
CA SER A 123 9.46 4.99 -8.72
C SER A 123 10.97 4.99 -8.98
N ASP A 124 11.75 4.35 -8.11
CA ASP A 124 13.20 4.32 -8.16
C ASP A 124 13.68 3.05 -7.45
N PRO A 125 13.64 1.90 -8.15
CA PRO A 125 13.93 0.63 -7.50
C PRO A 125 15.36 0.50 -7.01
N GLU A 126 16.32 1.11 -7.70
CA GLU A 126 17.73 1.10 -7.31
C GLU A 126 17.94 1.83 -5.98
N ALA A 127 17.21 2.92 -5.73
CA ALA A 127 17.26 3.59 -4.44
C ALA A 127 16.41 2.89 -3.38
N PHE A 128 15.19 2.47 -3.70
CA PHE A 128 14.21 2.08 -2.67
C PHE A 128 14.21 0.61 -2.28
N VAL A 129 14.60 -0.31 -3.16
CA VAL A 129 14.78 -1.72 -2.77
C VAL A 129 15.79 -1.84 -1.62
N PRO A 130 17.01 -1.26 -1.69
CA PRO A 130 17.97 -1.38 -0.61
C PRO A 130 17.63 -0.55 0.63
N LEU A 131 16.85 0.53 0.46
CA LEU A 131 16.42 1.36 1.57
C LEU A 131 15.28 0.74 2.35
N LEU A 132 14.29 0.13 1.69
CA LEU A 132 13.07 -0.35 2.34
C LEU A 132 13.18 -1.82 2.77
N LEU A 133 13.85 -2.65 1.97
CA LEU A 133 14.00 -4.06 2.29
C LEU A 133 15.27 -4.28 3.11
N ARG A 134 15.27 -5.25 4.03
CA ARG A 134 16.46 -5.57 4.82
C ARG A 134 17.35 -6.55 4.08
N GLU A 135 18.60 -6.17 3.79
CA GLU A 135 19.60 -7.10 3.28
C GLU A 135 19.93 -8.13 4.37
N GLY A 136 19.50 -9.37 4.16
CA GLY A 136 19.92 -10.49 5.00
C GLY A 136 21.09 -11.25 4.37
N PRO A 137 21.69 -12.22 5.09
CA PRO A 137 22.74 -13.10 4.57
C PRO A 137 22.31 -13.95 3.36
N PHE A 138 21.05 -13.82 2.94
CA PHE A 138 20.49 -14.47 1.77
C PHE A 138 19.72 -13.49 0.85
N GLY A 139 19.89 -12.16 0.95
CA GLY A 139 19.25 -11.15 0.11
C GLY A 139 18.13 -10.34 0.81
N TRP A 140 17.45 -9.49 0.04
CA TRP A 140 16.45 -8.52 0.54
C TRP A 140 15.19 -9.22 1.11
N SER A 141 14.94 -9.00 2.40
CA SER A 141 13.85 -9.61 3.17
C SER A 141 12.74 -8.60 3.51
N TRP A 142 11.51 -9.12 3.61
CA TRP A 142 10.26 -8.36 3.81
C TRP A 142 10.33 -7.29 4.92
N THR A 143 9.75 -6.11 4.63
CA THR A 143 9.20 -5.24 5.69
C THR A 143 8.03 -5.94 6.38
N TRP A 144 7.69 -5.52 7.59
CA TRP A 144 6.54 -6.09 8.29
C TRP A 144 5.23 -5.90 7.49
N ALA A 145 5.06 -4.74 6.82
CA ALA A 145 3.93 -4.47 5.93
C ALA A 145 3.82 -5.48 4.79
N MET A 146 4.92 -5.80 4.10
CA MET A 146 4.93 -6.79 3.01
C MET A 146 4.57 -8.21 3.50
N ARG A 147 4.93 -8.56 4.74
CA ARG A 147 4.52 -9.85 5.34
C ARG A 147 3.01 -9.93 5.51
N VAL A 148 2.41 -8.87 6.04
CA VAL A 148 0.96 -8.77 6.26
C VAL A 148 0.22 -8.78 4.92
N LEU A 149 0.68 -8.01 3.93
CA LEU A 149 0.11 -8.01 2.56
C LEU A 149 0.10 -9.40 1.91
N CYS A 150 1.14 -10.21 2.14
CA CYS A 150 1.23 -11.57 1.60
C CYS A 150 0.49 -12.62 2.45
N ASN A 151 -0.26 -12.20 3.47
CA ASN A 151 -0.95 -13.05 4.44
C ASN A 151 0.02 -14.01 5.18
N ASN A 152 1.19 -13.50 5.61
CA ASN A 152 2.22 -14.25 6.33
C ASN A 152 2.53 -13.68 7.73
N ALA A 153 1.63 -12.86 8.26
CA ALA A 153 1.70 -12.27 9.59
C ALA A 153 0.28 -12.03 10.12
N ASP A 154 0.16 -11.80 11.43
CA ASP A 154 -1.11 -11.50 12.09
C ASP A 154 -1.73 -10.22 11.51
N GLY A 155 -3.07 -10.22 11.33
CA GLY A 155 -3.80 -9.14 10.63
C GLY A 155 -3.86 -9.25 9.11
N GLY A 156 -3.50 -10.42 8.56
CA GLY A 156 -3.37 -10.70 7.13
C GLY A 156 -4.54 -10.31 6.23
N HIS A 157 -4.20 -10.08 4.96
CA HIS A 157 -5.13 -9.73 3.88
C HIS A 157 -5.90 -10.97 3.39
N PRO A 158 -7.10 -10.81 2.83
CA PRO A 158 -7.83 -11.92 2.24
C PRO A 158 -6.98 -12.62 1.16
N ASP A 159 -7.12 -13.95 1.04
CA ASP A 159 -6.23 -14.76 0.22
C ASP A 159 -6.15 -14.28 -1.23
N TRP A 160 -7.26 -13.84 -1.83
CA TRP A 160 -7.27 -13.34 -3.21
C TRP A 160 -6.37 -12.10 -3.40
N LEU A 161 -6.22 -11.26 -2.37
CA LEU A 161 -5.39 -10.05 -2.42
C LEU A 161 -3.92 -10.45 -2.22
N ALA A 162 -3.65 -11.34 -1.27
CA ALA A 162 -2.31 -11.87 -1.02
C ALA A 162 -1.77 -12.68 -2.21
N ASP A 163 -2.60 -13.54 -2.81
CA ASP A 163 -2.27 -14.38 -3.96
C ASP A 163 -1.94 -13.57 -5.21
N HIS A 164 -2.47 -12.36 -5.33
CA HIS A 164 -2.07 -11.45 -6.40
C HIS A 164 -0.62 -10.98 -6.23
N LEU A 165 -0.18 -10.70 -4.99
CA LEU A 165 1.17 -10.17 -4.74
C LEU A 165 2.24 -11.26 -4.68
N ARG A 166 1.91 -12.44 -4.12
CA ARG A 166 2.82 -13.57 -3.91
C ARG A 166 3.71 -13.90 -5.13
N PRO A 167 3.22 -13.89 -6.39
CA PRO A 167 4.05 -14.18 -7.56
C PRO A 167 5.23 -13.23 -7.78
N ALA A 168 5.18 -11.98 -7.28
CA ALA A 168 6.31 -11.05 -7.30
C ALA A 168 7.45 -11.45 -6.35
N PHE A 169 7.21 -12.44 -5.49
CA PHE A 169 8.14 -12.88 -4.46
C PHE A 169 8.52 -14.37 -4.60
N GLU A 170 9.70 -14.71 -4.12
CA GLU A 170 10.16 -16.10 -3.96
C GLU A 170 10.76 -16.26 -2.56
N LYS A 171 10.24 -17.21 -1.76
CA LYS A 171 10.73 -17.49 -0.40
C LYS A 171 10.93 -16.22 0.44
N SER A 172 9.94 -15.32 0.39
CA SER A 172 9.93 -14.03 1.06
C SER A 172 10.94 -12.99 0.56
N ARG A 173 11.40 -13.11 -0.69
CA ARG A 173 12.29 -12.16 -1.36
C ARG A 173 11.64 -11.60 -2.59
N LEU A 174 11.84 -10.32 -2.85
CA LEU A 174 11.42 -9.70 -4.10
C LEU A 174 12.20 -10.34 -5.26
N LYS A 175 11.50 -10.85 -6.27
CA LYS A 175 12.13 -11.35 -7.49
C LYS A 175 12.79 -10.20 -8.26
N PRO A 176 13.73 -10.48 -9.19
CA PRO A 176 14.23 -9.46 -10.11
C PRO A 176 13.07 -8.69 -10.76
N LEU A 177 13.20 -7.37 -10.85
CA LEU A 177 12.17 -6.45 -11.35
C LEU A 177 12.01 -6.53 -12.87
N THR A 178 11.63 -7.71 -13.34
CA THR A 178 11.20 -7.95 -14.72
C THR A 178 9.90 -7.19 -15.01
N ALA A 179 9.55 -7.07 -16.29
CA ALA A 179 8.30 -6.44 -16.70
C ALA A 179 7.07 -7.08 -16.02
N GLU A 180 7.08 -8.41 -15.86
CA GLU A 180 6.02 -9.17 -15.18
C GLU A 180 5.93 -8.80 -13.70
N VAL A 181 7.05 -8.79 -12.98
CA VAL A 181 7.08 -8.41 -11.56
C VAL A 181 6.61 -6.97 -11.38
N LEU A 182 7.10 -6.04 -12.21
CA LEU A 182 6.66 -4.64 -12.17
C LEU A 182 5.17 -4.49 -12.44
N GLN A 183 4.59 -5.31 -13.33
CA GLN A 183 3.16 -5.30 -13.60
C GLN A 183 2.37 -5.78 -12.38
N ILE A 184 2.79 -6.87 -11.74
CA ILE A 184 2.17 -7.38 -10.51
C ILE A 184 2.18 -6.31 -9.41
N LEU A 185 3.32 -5.64 -9.19
CA LEU A 185 3.41 -4.60 -8.16
C LEU A 185 2.47 -3.43 -8.46
N ARG A 186 2.40 -2.99 -9.72
CA ARG A 186 1.51 -1.89 -10.16
C ARG A 186 0.04 -2.22 -9.99
N GLU A 187 -0.37 -3.42 -10.41
CA GLU A 187 -1.73 -3.90 -10.25
C GLU A 187 -2.08 -4.04 -8.76
N HIS A 188 -1.15 -4.55 -7.96
CA HIS A 188 -1.36 -4.66 -6.52
C HIS A 188 -1.48 -3.29 -5.85
N CYS A 189 -0.69 -2.29 -6.24
CA CYS A 189 -0.89 -0.90 -5.81
C CYS A 189 -2.31 -0.39 -6.10
N ALA A 190 -2.85 -0.69 -7.28
CA ALA A 190 -4.23 -0.32 -7.62
C ALA A 190 -5.26 -1.04 -6.74
N LEU A 191 -5.04 -2.32 -6.41
CA LEU A 191 -5.89 -3.06 -5.47
C LEU A 191 -5.84 -2.44 -4.06
N LEU A 192 -4.66 -2.12 -3.55
CA LEU A 192 -4.50 -1.46 -2.25
C LEU A 192 -5.16 -0.08 -2.23
N PHE A 193 -5.05 0.69 -3.32
CA PHE A 193 -5.74 1.96 -3.47
C PHE A 193 -7.27 1.79 -3.37
N ARG A 194 -7.84 0.76 -4.03
CA ARG A 194 -9.27 0.45 -3.90
C ARG A 194 -9.66 0.06 -2.48
N CYS A 195 -8.82 -0.72 -1.77
CA CYS A 195 -9.06 -1.05 -0.37
C CYS A 195 -9.07 0.20 0.53
N MET A 196 -8.13 1.13 0.30
CA MET A 196 -8.08 2.41 1.02
C MET A 196 -9.27 3.32 0.70
N TYR A 197 -9.78 3.27 -0.54
CA TYR A 197 -10.97 4.03 -0.94
C TYR A 197 -12.25 3.46 -0.29
N SER A 198 -12.39 2.13 -0.21
CA SER A 198 -13.58 1.52 0.40
C SER A 198 -13.75 1.85 1.89
N ILE A 199 -12.65 2.23 2.57
CA ILE A 199 -12.67 2.72 3.95
C ILE A 199 -12.78 4.24 4.08
N SER A 200 -12.60 4.99 2.98
CA SER A 200 -12.47 6.46 2.96
C SER A 200 -13.81 7.22 3.09
N GLY A 201 -14.79 6.65 3.78
CA GLY A 201 -16.12 7.26 3.97
C GLY A 201 -16.59 7.37 5.41
N GLU A 202 -16.13 6.47 6.29
CA GLU A 202 -16.61 6.38 7.68
C GLU A 202 -15.51 6.01 8.70
N ASN A 203 -14.27 5.71 8.27
CA ASN A 203 -13.29 5.07 9.16
C ASN A 203 -11.95 5.79 9.26
N ALA A 204 -11.57 6.06 10.51
CA ALA A 204 -10.26 6.21 11.17
C ALA A 204 -8.97 6.44 10.35
N LEU A 205 -8.75 5.85 9.18
CA LEU A 205 -7.51 6.07 8.39
C LEU A 205 -7.38 7.53 7.91
N LEU A 206 -8.51 8.24 7.74
CA LEU A 206 -8.54 9.64 7.32
C LEU A 206 -8.68 10.65 8.47
N ASP A 207 -9.14 10.19 9.64
CA ASP A 207 -9.30 11.00 10.86
C ASP A 207 -8.06 10.88 11.76
N GLU A 208 -7.43 9.71 11.80
CA GLU A 208 -6.10 9.55 12.35
C GLU A 208 -5.07 10.10 11.36
N ASP A 209 -4.06 10.72 11.94
CA ASP A 209 -2.94 11.33 11.24
C ASP A 209 -2.27 10.22 10.40
N LEU A 210 -2.66 10.03 9.14
CA LEU A 210 -1.99 9.14 8.18
C LEU A 210 -0.48 9.50 8.13
N GLY A 211 -0.12 10.75 8.43
CA GLY A 211 1.25 11.16 8.69
C GLY A 211 1.90 10.47 9.90
N ARG A 212 1.16 10.16 10.97
CA ARG A 212 1.59 9.34 12.12
C ARG A 212 1.73 7.85 11.76
N ILE A 213 0.81 7.28 10.98
CA ILE A 213 0.94 5.89 10.48
C ILE A 213 2.20 5.78 9.63
N LEU A 214 2.36 6.67 8.65
CA LEU A 214 3.56 6.72 7.82
C LEU A 214 4.81 6.98 8.66
N TYR A 215 4.74 7.84 9.68
CA TYR A 215 5.87 8.08 10.59
C TYR A 215 6.29 6.83 11.37
N CYS A 216 5.37 6.15 12.05
CA CYS A 216 5.68 4.99 12.88
C CYS A 216 6.05 3.75 12.06
N ASP A 217 5.53 3.60 10.84
CA ASP A 217 5.69 2.34 10.10
C ASP A 217 6.67 2.44 8.93
N VAL A 218 6.88 3.63 8.33
CA VAL A 218 7.83 3.82 7.22
C VAL A 218 9.18 4.38 7.71
N PHE A 219 9.17 5.18 8.79
CA PHE A 219 10.40 5.83 9.30
C PHE A 219 10.97 5.17 10.56
N ASP A 220 10.17 4.62 11.48
CA ASP A 220 10.69 3.88 12.66
C ASP A 220 11.08 2.41 12.34
N LEU A 221 11.14 2.00 11.05
CA LEU A 221 11.67 0.68 10.63
C LEU A 221 13.22 0.58 10.68
N PHE A 222 13.93 1.68 11.02
CA PHE A 222 15.38 1.82 10.98
C PHE A 222 16.01 2.44 12.23
#